data_AF-S5LYH9-F1
#
_entry.id   AF-S5LYH9-F1
#
_cell.length_a   1.000
_cell.length_b   1.000
_cell.length_c   1.000
_cell.angle_alpha   90.00
_cell.angle_beta   90.00
_cell.angle_gamma   90.00
#
_symmetry.space_group_name_H-M   'P 1'
#
loop_
_entity.id
_entity.type
_entity.pdbx_description
1 polymer ?
#
loop_
_entity_poly.entity_id
_entity_poly.type
_entity_poly.pdbx_seq_one_letter_code
_entity_poly.pdbx_strand_id
1 'polypeptide(L)'
;MYTSNNGEGRLAASCPKKPAGRKKFKETRHPVYRGVRKRNLDKWVCEMREPNKKTRIWLGTFATAEMAARAHDVAAIALRGRYACLNFADSAWRLPIPASAE
;
A
#
# COMPACT_ATOMS: atom_id res chain seq x y z
N MET A 1 7.04 2.26 46.66
CA MET A 1 5.63 2.69 46.50
C MET A 1 5.58 3.69 45.36
N TYR A 2 5.35 3.26 44.12
CA TYR A 2 4.82 4.15 43.09
C TYR A 2 3.77 3.41 42.27
N THR A 3 2.66 4.11 42.15
CA THR A 3 1.35 3.72 41.69
C THR A 3 1.25 3.72 40.16
N SER A 4 0.53 2.71 39.68
CA SER A 4 -0.47 2.79 38.61
C SER A 4 -0.06 3.20 37.20
N ASN A 5 -0.16 2.19 36.32
CA ASN A 5 -0.61 2.25 34.94
C ASN A 5 -1.57 3.42 34.64
N ASN A 6 -1.28 4.14 33.56
CA ASN A 6 -2.30 4.73 32.69
C ASN A 6 -1.92 4.41 31.24
N GLY A 7 -2.70 3.49 30.64
CA GLY A 7 -2.64 3.19 29.23
C GLY A 7 -3.33 4.29 28.43
N GLU A 8 -2.60 4.90 27.50
CA GLU A 8 -3.19 5.74 26.48
C GLU A 8 -2.63 5.30 25.12
N GLY A 9 -3.49 4.66 24.34
CA GLY A 9 -3.22 4.26 22.96
C GLY A 9 -2.90 5.48 22.11
N ARG A 10 -1.72 5.49 21.47
CA ARG A 10 -1.30 6.60 20.61
C ARG A 10 -1.96 6.48 19.23
N LEU A 11 -2.94 7.35 18.98
CA LEU A 11 -3.57 7.55 17.68
C LEU A 11 -2.57 8.14 16.68
N ALA A 12 -2.57 7.63 15.43
CA ALA A 12 -1.64 8.03 14.35
C ALA A 12 -1.71 9.51 13.93
N ALA A 13 -2.62 10.30 14.50
CA ALA A 13 -2.82 11.72 14.21
C ALA A 13 -1.76 12.64 14.86
N SER A 14 -1.02 12.19 15.88
CA SER A 14 -0.11 13.04 16.66
C SER A 14 1.32 13.15 16.12
N CYS A 15 1.60 12.60 14.94
CA CYS A 15 2.91 12.66 14.30
C CYS A 15 2.82 13.48 12.99
N PRO A 16 2.80 14.82 13.06
CA PRO A 16 2.91 15.63 11.85
C PRO A 16 4.24 15.30 11.16
N LYS A 17 4.18 14.82 9.91
CA LYS A 17 5.37 14.51 9.13
C LYS A 17 6.21 15.78 9.02
N LYS A 18 7.44 15.74 9.53
CA LYS A 18 8.41 16.84 9.40
C LYS A 18 8.46 17.29 7.93
N PRO A 19 8.45 18.60 7.63
CA PRO A 19 8.52 19.09 6.27
C PRO A 19 9.85 18.65 5.68
N ALA A 20 9.79 17.63 4.82
CA ALA A 20 10.97 17.13 4.15
C ALA A 20 11.38 18.16 3.09
N GLY A 21 12.36 19.01 3.42
CA GLY A 21 13.18 19.68 2.43
C GLY A 21 13.88 18.60 1.60
N ARG A 22 13.26 18.16 0.49
CA ARG A 22 13.83 17.12 -0.37
C ARG A 22 13.25 17.25 -1.79
N LYS A 23 14.11 17.70 -2.71
CA LYS A 23 14.02 17.66 -4.19
C LYS A 23 12.66 17.21 -4.71
N LYS A 24 11.86 18.13 -5.30
CA LYS A 24 10.53 17.89 -5.91
C LYS A 24 10.44 16.45 -6.45
N PHE A 25 10.02 15.52 -5.61
CA PHE A 25 9.77 14.16 -6.03
C PHE A 25 8.50 14.34 -6.85
N LYS A 26 8.60 14.28 -8.18
CA LYS A 26 7.42 14.27 -9.04
C LYS A 26 6.47 13.28 -8.37
N GLU A 27 5.37 13.79 -7.83
CA GLU A 27 4.40 13.01 -7.06
C GLU A 27 3.70 12.12 -8.07
N THR A 28 4.40 11.03 -8.38
CA THR A 28 4.02 10.02 -9.34
C THR A 28 3.08 9.04 -8.66
N ARG A 29 2.86 9.14 -7.36
CA ARG A 29 1.95 8.27 -6.61
C ARG A 29 0.53 8.76 -6.80
N HIS A 30 -0.41 7.82 -6.96
CA HIS A 30 -1.82 8.17 -6.99
C HIS A 30 -2.26 8.66 -5.59
N PRO A 31 -3.01 9.77 -5.49
CA PRO A 31 -3.44 10.30 -4.18
C PRO A 31 -4.44 9.38 -3.46
N VAL A 32 -5.20 8.59 -4.22
CA VAL A 32 -6.25 7.70 -3.69
C VAL A 32 -5.79 6.25 -3.56
N TYR A 33 -4.96 5.77 -4.49
CA TYR A 33 -4.65 4.34 -4.61
C TYR A 33 -3.22 4.04 -4.15
N ARG A 34 -3.10 3.07 -3.24
CA ARG A 34 -1.83 2.56 -2.71
C ARG A 34 -1.12 1.71 -3.74
N GLY A 35 0.21 1.86 -3.79
CA GLY A 35 1.08 1.11 -4.71
C GLY A 35 1.00 1.55 -6.17
N VAL A 36 0.06 2.44 -6.51
CA VAL A 36 -0.15 2.93 -7.87
C VAL A 36 0.73 4.14 -8.14
N ARG A 37 1.51 4.08 -9.22
CA ARG A 37 2.39 5.15 -9.66
C ARG A 37 2.25 5.45 -11.15
N LYS A 38 2.11 6.71 -11.53
CA LYS A 38 2.14 7.19 -12.90
C LYS A 38 3.58 7.39 -13.34
N ARG A 39 4.05 6.64 -14.35
CA ARG A 39 5.42 6.77 -14.89
C ARG A 39 5.44 7.67 -16.13
N ASN A 40 4.49 7.45 -17.05
CA ASN A 40 4.33 8.21 -18.29
C ASN A 40 2.91 8.80 -18.34
N LEU A 41 2.64 9.64 -19.36
CA LEU A 41 1.40 10.39 -19.51
C LEU A 41 0.13 9.51 -19.36
N ASP A 42 0.19 8.24 -19.77
CA ASP A 42 -0.95 7.30 -19.74
C ASP A 42 -0.61 5.89 -19.23
N LYS A 43 0.52 5.70 -18.54
CA LYS A 43 0.90 4.37 -18.00
C LYS A 43 0.98 4.39 -16.49
N TRP A 44 0.16 3.55 -15.89
CA TRP A 44 0.14 3.28 -14.46
C TRP A 44 1.00 2.07 -14.16
N VAL A 45 1.66 2.11 -13.02
CA VAL A 45 2.55 1.06 -12.53
C VAL A 45 2.04 0.67 -11.16
N CYS A 46 2.05 -0.62 -10.88
CA CYS A 46 1.85 -1.12 -9.53
C CYS A 46 3.18 -1.64 -8.96
N GLU A 47 3.65 -1.02 -7.88
CA GLU A 47 4.78 -1.51 -7.09
C GLU A 47 4.35 -1.76 -5.64
N MET A 48 4.77 -2.88 -5.06
CA MET A 48 4.54 -3.19 -3.64
C MET A 48 5.84 -3.09 -2.85
N ARG A 49 5.74 -2.50 -1.65
CA ARG A 49 6.84 -2.35 -0.70
C ARG A 49 6.40 -2.93 0.64
N GLU A 50 7.16 -3.90 1.11
CA GLU A 50 7.03 -4.37 2.49
C GLU A 50 7.80 -3.39 3.39
N PRO A 51 7.20 -2.85 4.46
CA PRO A 51 7.90 -1.90 5.34
C PRO A 51 9.12 -2.52 6.04
N ASN A 52 9.09 -3.85 6.24
CA ASN A 52 10.15 -4.59 6.91
C ASN A 52 11.28 -5.02 5.95
N LYS A 53 11.09 -4.90 4.63
CA LYS A 53 12.09 -5.32 3.64
C LYS A 53 12.48 -4.14 2.75
N LYS A 54 13.77 -4.04 2.39
CA LYS A 54 14.24 -3.05 1.41
C LYS A 54 13.91 -3.42 -0.04
N THR A 55 13.31 -4.59 -0.25
CA THR A 55 12.95 -5.10 -1.57
C THR A 55 11.70 -4.40 -2.10
N ARG A 56 11.67 -4.19 -3.42
CA ARG A 56 10.52 -3.66 -4.14
C ARG A 56 10.04 -4.74 -5.09
N ILE A 57 8.75 -5.06 -5.03
CA ILE A 57 8.14 -6.02 -5.94
C ILE A 57 7.46 -5.24 -7.05
N TRP A 58 7.90 -5.48 -8.28
CA TRP A 58 7.26 -4.92 -9.46
C TRP A 58 6.10 -5.83 -9.85
N LEU A 59 4.87 -5.33 -9.73
CA LEU A 59 3.66 -6.12 -10.01
C LEU A 59 3.24 -6.01 -11.48
N GLY A 60 3.56 -4.89 -12.14
CA GLY A 60 3.29 -4.70 -13.55
C GLY A 60 2.95 -3.27 -13.94
N THR A 61 2.69 -3.10 -15.23
CA THR A 61 2.18 -1.85 -15.83
C THR A 61 0.75 -2.04 -16.33
N PHE A 62 -0.09 -1.05 -16.09
CA PHE A 62 -1.52 -1.07 -16.38
C PHE A 62 -1.93 0.19 -17.13
N ALA A 63 -3.00 0.08 -17.92
CA ALA A 63 -3.57 1.18 -18.68
C ALA A 63 -4.33 2.17 -17.78
N THR A 64 -4.94 1.69 -16.69
CA THR A 64 -5.71 2.52 -15.75
C THR A 64 -5.19 2.41 -14.31
N ALA A 65 -5.50 3.41 -13.49
CA ALA A 65 -5.11 3.44 -12.09
C ALA A 65 -5.87 2.36 -11.30
N GLU A 66 -7.12 2.09 -11.65
CA GLU A 66 -8.00 1.10 -11.05
C GLU A 66 -7.44 -0.31 -11.24
N MET A 67 -6.98 -0.65 -12.44
CA MET A 67 -6.37 -1.95 -12.72
C MET A 67 -5.10 -2.14 -11.89
N ALA A 68 -4.25 -1.10 -11.81
CA ALA A 68 -3.05 -1.14 -10.98
C ALA A 68 -3.41 -1.32 -9.49
N ALA A 69 -4.44 -0.64 -9.01
CA ALA A 69 -4.93 -0.75 -7.65
C ALA A 69 -5.47 -2.16 -7.33
N ARG A 70 -6.21 -2.78 -8.26
CA ARG A 70 -6.66 -4.18 -8.10
C ARG A 70 -5.51 -5.17 -8.08
N ALA A 71 -4.50 -4.99 -8.93
CA ALA A 71 -3.30 -5.82 -8.89
C ALA A 71 -2.54 -5.67 -7.56
N HIS A 72 -2.54 -4.47 -6.97
CA HIS A 72 -1.99 -4.26 -5.63
C HIS A 72 -2.76 -5.08 -4.58
N ASP A 73 -4.09 -5.13 -4.69
CA ASP A 73 -4.93 -5.86 -3.74
C ASP A 73 -4.68 -7.36 -3.79
N VAL A 74 -4.57 -7.94 -4.99
CA VAL A 74 -4.17 -9.35 -5.19
C VAL A 74 -2.84 -9.63 -4.50
N ALA A 75 -1.83 -8.80 -4.77
CA ALA A 75 -0.50 -8.97 -4.18
C ALA A 75 -0.52 -8.77 -2.66
N ALA A 76 -1.30 -7.83 -2.16
CA ALA A 76 -1.43 -7.57 -0.73
C ALA A 76 -2.09 -8.76 -0.01
N ILE A 77 -3.13 -9.37 -0.59
CA ILE A 77 -3.74 -10.60 -0.08
C ILE A 77 -2.72 -11.73 -0.10
N ALA A 78 -1.98 -11.91 -1.19
CA ALA A 78 -0.96 -12.96 -1.29
C ALA A 78 0.17 -12.80 -0.25
N LEU A 79 0.58 -11.56 0.06
CA LEU A 79 1.69 -11.31 1.00
C LEU A 79 1.28 -11.20 2.47
N ARG A 80 0.06 -10.72 2.76
CA ARG A 80 -0.40 -10.41 4.14
C ARG A 80 -1.62 -11.22 4.57
N GLY A 81 -2.23 -11.98 3.68
CA GLY A 81 -3.45 -12.75 3.93
C GLY A 81 -4.62 -11.86 4.38
N ARG A 82 -5.32 -12.28 5.43
CA ARG A 82 -6.51 -11.59 5.98
C ARG A 82 -6.26 -10.20 6.55
N TYR A 83 -5.01 -9.83 6.82
CA TYR A 83 -4.65 -8.50 7.33
C TYR A 83 -4.13 -7.55 6.24
N ALA A 84 -4.36 -7.89 4.97
CA ALA A 84 -3.99 -7.05 3.85
C ALA A 84 -4.78 -5.74 3.83
N CYS A 85 -4.08 -4.61 3.72
CA CYS A 85 -4.73 -3.32 3.51
C CYS A 85 -4.99 -3.11 2.02
N LEU A 86 -6.22 -3.35 1.59
CA LEU A 86 -6.66 -3.26 0.20
C LEU A 86 -7.08 -1.84 -0.17
N ASN A 87 -7.05 -1.53 -1.47
CA ASN A 87 -7.60 -0.31 -2.07
C ASN A 87 -9.12 -0.41 -2.26
N PHE A 88 -9.63 -1.61 -2.59
CA PHE A 88 -11.06 -1.85 -2.72
C PHE A 88 -11.54 -2.85 -1.65
N ALA A 89 -12.65 -2.54 -0.98
CA ALA A 89 -13.27 -3.44 0.00
C ALA A 89 -13.78 -4.74 -0.65
N ASP A 90 -14.19 -4.66 -1.90
CA ASP A 90 -14.76 -5.75 -2.69
C ASP A 90 -13.69 -6.73 -3.22
N SER A 91 -12.42 -6.30 -3.29
CA SER A 91 -11.29 -7.15 -3.69
C SER A 91 -11.10 -8.36 -2.78
N ALA A 92 -11.42 -8.27 -1.49
CA ALA A 92 -11.28 -9.37 -0.54
C ALA A 92 -12.19 -10.57 -0.86
N TRP A 93 -13.32 -10.33 -1.52
CA TRP A 93 -14.34 -11.35 -1.80
C TRP A 93 -14.40 -11.74 -3.28
N ARG A 94 -14.04 -10.83 -4.19
CA ARG A 94 -14.07 -11.09 -5.64
C ARG A 94 -12.78 -11.66 -6.22
N LEU A 95 -11.64 -11.44 -5.56
CA LEU A 95 -10.38 -11.97 -6.06
C LEU A 95 -10.28 -13.44 -5.64
N PRO A 96 -10.06 -14.38 -6.59
CA PRO A 96 -9.75 -15.74 -6.22
C PRO A 96 -8.49 -15.68 -5.37
N ILE A 97 -8.58 -16.14 -4.12
CA ILE A 97 -7.39 -16.43 -3.33
C ILE A 97 -6.69 -17.50 -4.16
N PRO A 98 -5.51 -17.24 -4.76
CA PRO A 98 -4.79 -18.32 -5.43
C PRO A 98 -4.54 -19.36 -4.35
N ALA A 99 -5.20 -20.52 -4.48
CA ALA A 99 -4.77 -21.72 -3.79
C ALA A 99 -3.29 -21.84 -4.16
N SER A 100 -2.44 -21.77 -3.13
CA SER A 100 -1.00 -21.66 -3.26
C SER A 100 -0.48 -22.51 -4.42
N ALA A 101 0.35 -21.90 -5.27
CA ALA A 101 1.15 -22.65 -6.25
C ALA A 101 1.87 -23.78 -5.50
N GLU A 102 1.66 -25.01 -5.96
CA GLU A 102 2.40 -26.21 -5.56
C GLU A 102 3.81 -26.20 -6.17
#